data_AF-A0A1W9M051-F1
#
_entry.id   AF-A0A1W9M051-F1
#
_cell.length_a   1.000
_cell.length_b   1.000
_cell.length_c   1.000
_cell.angle_alpha   90.00
_cell.angle_beta   90.00
_cell.angle_gamma   90.00
#
_symmetry.space_group_name_H-M   'P 1'
#
loop_
_entity.id
_entity.type
_entity.pdbx_description
1 polymer ?
#
loop_
_entity_poly.entity_id
_entity_poly.type
_entity_poly.pdbx_seq_one_letter_code
_entity_poly.pdbx_strand_id
1 'polypeptide(L)'
;MTRPWEHHLARWTAAGLLNADEAARIRAFETGRQQAQGLRWPVLLAISLGGLLLGAGVLLFVAAHWDSISPAGRFALVLTLVALFHLAAGITASRFGPLATVLHAVGTVSLGAGIFLAGQIFHLQEHWPGGVMLWALGAWLAWLLLRDWPQ
;
A
#
# COMPACT_ATOMS: atom_id res chain seq x y z
N MET A 1 19.57 4.51 30.93
CA MET A 1 18.49 5.53 30.96
C MET A 1 17.26 4.88 31.56
N THR A 2 16.88 5.27 32.77
CA THR A 2 15.65 4.79 33.41
C THR A 2 14.44 5.29 32.64
N ARG A 3 13.44 4.43 32.45
CA ARG A 3 12.29 4.77 31.61
C ARG A 3 11.42 5.80 32.36
N PRO A 4 10.77 6.76 31.68
CA PRO A 4 10.00 7.82 32.34
C PRO A 4 8.93 7.29 33.32
N TRP A 5 8.30 6.16 32.98
CA TRP A 5 7.28 5.54 33.81
C TRP A 5 7.85 4.83 35.05
N GLU A 6 9.09 4.33 35.02
CA GLU A 6 9.74 3.69 36.18
C GLU A 6 9.96 4.69 37.30
N HIS A 7 10.32 5.93 36.94
CA HIS A 7 10.47 7.02 37.90
C HIS A 7 9.14 7.38 38.57
N HIS A 8 8.05 7.48 37.79
CA HIS A 8 6.72 7.75 38.33
C HIS A 8 6.23 6.61 39.23
N LEU A 9 6.45 5.36 38.82
CA LEU A 9 6.10 4.18 39.60
C LEU A 9 6.81 4.18 40.96
N ALA A 10 8.12 4.43 40.97
CA ALA A 10 8.91 4.52 42.20
C ALA A 10 8.42 5.65 43.12
N ARG A 11 8.07 6.81 42.55
CA ARG A 11 7.54 7.96 43.31
C ARG A 11 6.19 7.66 43.94
N TRP A 12 5.28 6.98 43.23
CA TRP A 12 3.96 6.61 43.76
C TRP A 12 4.04 5.52 44.83
N THR A 13 4.93 4.54 44.68
CA THR A 13 5.19 3.55 45.72
C THR A 13 5.78 4.21 46.97
N ALA A 14 6.75 5.12 46.81
CA ALA A 14 7.35 5.86 47.94
C ALA A 14 6.34 6.76 48.67
N ALA A 15 5.36 7.31 47.95
CA ALA A 15 4.27 8.10 48.52
C ALA A 15 3.17 7.24 49.18
N GLY A 16 3.29 5.91 49.19
CA GLY A 16 2.30 4.99 49.74
C GLY A 16 1.00 4.89 48.93
N LEU A 17 0.97 5.43 47.70
CA LEU A 17 -0.20 5.38 46.82
C LEU A 17 -0.37 4.02 46.15
N LEU A 18 0.70 3.22 46.07
CA LEU A 18 0.71 1.86 45.51
C LEU A 18 1.48 0.94 46.46
N ASN A 19 0.96 -0.26 46.66
CA ASN A 19 1.70 -1.30 47.37
C ASN A 19 2.73 -1.99 46.43
N ALA A 20 3.60 -2.83 47.02
CA ALA A 20 4.67 -3.49 46.28
C ALA A 20 4.15 -4.44 45.18
N ASP A 21 3.05 -5.14 45.44
CA ASP A 21 2.45 -6.09 44.49
C ASP A 21 1.79 -5.38 43.30
N GLU A 22 1.09 -4.27 43.54
CA GLU A 22 0.51 -3.40 42.51
C GLU A 22 1.60 -2.81 41.62
N ALA A 23 2.68 -2.30 42.22
CA ALA A 23 3.82 -1.78 41.49
C ALA A 23 4.48 -2.86 40.62
N ALA A 24 4.61 -4.09 41.13
CA ALA A 24 5.15 -5.23 40.37
C ALA A 24 4.27 -5.60 39.17
N ARG A 25 2.94 -5.61 39.34
CA ARG A 25 1.98 -5.88 38.25
C ARG A 25 2.03 -4.84 37.14
N ILE A 26 2.09 -3.55 37.49
CA ILE A 26 2.20 -2.45 36.52
C ILE A 26 3.54 -2.55 35.77
N ARG A 27 4.64 -2.83 36.47
CA ARG A 27 5.95 -3.01 35.84
C ARG A 27 5.94 -4.15 34.82
N ALA A 28 5.33 -5.29 35.16
CA ALA A 28 5.20 -6.43 34.25
C ALA A 28 4.38 -6.05 32.99
N PHE A 29 3.26 -5.35 33.18
CA PHE A 29 2.41 -4.86 32.09
C PHE A 29 3.14 -3.90 31.14
N GLU A 30 3.82 -2.88 31.68
CA GLU A 30 4.54 -1.88 30.88
C GLU A 30 5.74 -2.48 30.14
N THR A 31 6.44 -3.42 30.78
CA THR A 31 7.58 -4.12 30.16
C THR A 31 7.12 -4.95 28.97
N GLY A 32 6.01 -5.69 29.10
CA GLY A 32 5.42 -6.48 28.00
C GLY A 32 4.95 -5.60 26.83
N ARG A 33 4.30 -4.47 27.12
CA ARG A 33 3.88 -3.50 26.09
C ARG A 33 5.05 -2.90 25.33
N GLN A 34 6.13 -2.53 26.02
CA GLN A 34 7.29 -1.93 25.38
C GLN A 34 8.06 -2.93 24.52
N GLN A 35 8.20 -4.17 24.95
CA GLN A 35 8.84 -5.21 24.15
C GLN A 35 8.05 -5.47 22.87
N ALA A 36 6.71 -5.49 22.96
CA ALA A 36 5.84 -5.57 21.80
C ALA A 36 5.92 -4.33 20.89
N GLN A 37 6.15 -3.13 21.42
CA GLN A 37 6.32 -1.91 20.62
C GLN A 37 7.69 -1.79 19.96
N GLY A 38 8.77 -2.20 20.65
CA GLY A 38 10.14 -2.14 20.13
C GLY A 38 10.34 -2.99 18.88
N LEU A 39 9.62 -4.11 18.76
CA LEU A 39 9.69 -4.98 17.58
C LEU A 39 8.84 -4.47 16.40
N ARG A 40 7.85 -3.60 16.62
CA ARG A 40 6.93 -3.15 15.56
C ARG A 40 7.65 -2.34 14.49
N TRP A 41 8.54 -1.41 14.87
CA TRP A 41 9.19 -0.55 13.89
C TRP A 41 10.15 -1.28 12.95
N PRO A 42 11.09 -2.11 13.46
CA PRO A 42 11.95 -2.91 12.59
C PRO A 42 11.16 -3.84 11.67
N VAL A 43 10.07 -4.44 12.16
CA VAL A 43 9.20 -5.31 11.35
C VAL A 43 8.48 -4.52 10.25
N LEU A 44 7.89 -3.37 10.58
CA LEU A 44 7.23 -2.52 9.58
C LEU A 44 8.22 -2.03 8.52
N LEU A 45 9.43 -1.63 8.94
CA LEU A 45 10.50 -1.24 8.03
C LEU A 45 10.94 -2.39 7.12
N ALA A 46 11.14 -3.60 7.67
CA ALA A 46 11.50 -4.77 6.91
C ALA A 46 10.42 -5.19 5.90
N ILE A 47 9.14 -5.16 6.30
CA ILE A 47 8.01 -5.45 5.41
C ILE A 47 7.92 -4.39 4.29
N SER A 48 8.08 -3.11 4.64
CA SER A 48 8.01 -2.01 3.67
C SER A 48 9.14 -2.09 2.65
N LEU A 49 10.38 -2.30 3.11
CA LEU A 49 11.54 -2.45 2.25
C LEU A 49 11.45 -3.73 1.42
N GLY A 50 11.01 -4.84 2.01
CA GLY A 50 10.79 -6.09 1.29
C GLY A 50 9.74 -5.96 0.19
N GLY A 51 8.63 -5.29 0.47
CA GLY A 51 7.60 -4.96 -0.52
C GLY A 51 8.11 -4.07 -1.64
N LEU A 52 8.88 -3.02 -1.29
CA LEU A 52 9.52 -2.12 -2.26
C LEU A 52 10.50 -2.87 -3.17
N LEU A 53 11.39 -3.68 -2.58
CA LEU A 53 12.39 -4.44 -3.33
C LEU A 53 11.75 -5.52 -4.21
N LEU A 54 10.70 -6.19 -3.73
CA LEU A 54 9.94 -7.13 -4.53
C LEU A 54 9.28 -6.42 -5.72
N GLY A 55 8.63 -5.28 -5.49
CA GLY A 55 8.04 -4.46 -6.54
C GLY A 55 9.10 -4.01 -7.57
N ALA A 56 10.23 -3.49 -7.09
CA ALA A 56 11.35 -3.11 -7.94
C ALA A 56 11.91 -4.31 -8.74
N GLY A 57 12.03 -5.49 -8.12
CA GLY A 57 12.48 -6.71 -8.79
C GLY A 57 11.55 -7.16 -9.91
N VAL A 58 10.22 -7.11 -9.68
CA VAL A 58 9.22 -7.39 -10.72
C VAL A 58 9.33 -6.38 -11.87
N LEU A 59 9.45 -5.09 -11.56
CA LEU A 59 9.62 -4.04 -12.57
C LEU A 59 10.91 -4.24 -13.38
N LEU A 60 12.03 -4.55 -12.72
CA LEU A 60 13.30 -4.84 -13.37
C LEU A 60 13.21 -6.08 -14.26
N PHE A 61 12.55 -7.14 -13.80
CA PHE A 61 12.35 -8.36 -14.61
C PHE A 61 11.57 -8.06 -15.88
N VAL A 62 10.45 -7.33 -15.77
CA VAL A 62 9.66 -6.92 -16.93
C VAL A 62 10.48 -6.01 -17.85
N ALA A 63 11.18 -5.02 -17.30
CA ALA A 63 12.02 -4.11 -18.06
C ALA A 63 13.14 -4.83 -18.81
N ALA A 64 13.82 -5.78 -18.16
CA ALA A 64 14.89 -6.57 -18.76
C ALA A 64 14.42 -7.44 -19.93
N HIS A 65 13.15 -7.86 -19.92
CA HIS A 65 12.54 -8.64 -21.01
C HIS A 65 11.72 -7.77 -21.96
N TRP A 66 11.60 -6.47 -21.74
CA TRP A 66 10.66 -5.60 -22.44
C TRP A 66 10.81 -5.68 -23.96
N ASP A 67 12.05 -5.62 -24.45
CA ASP A 67 12.38 -5.65 -25.87
C ASP A 67 12.05 -6.99 -26.54
N SER A 68 12.04 -8.08 -25.77
CA SER A 68 11.67 -9.41 -26.26
C SER A 68 10.16 -9.66 -26.33
N ILE A 69 9.36 -8.86 -25.61
CA ILE A 69 7.91 -8.99 -25.60
C ILE A 69 7.34 -8.30 -26.84
N SER A 70 6.55 -9.03 -27.63
CA SER A 70 5.86 -8.48 -28.79
C SER A 70 4.97 -7.29 -28.41
N PRO A 71 4.69 -6.35 -29.33
CA PRO A 71 3.81 -5.21 -29.04
C PRO A 71 2.45 -5.65 -28.46
N ALA A 72 1.81 -6.65 -29.08
CA ALA A 72 0.56 -7.22 -28.57
C ALA A 72 0.71 -7.82 -27.16
N GLY A 73 1.85 -8.47 -26.86
CA GLY A 73 2.16 -9.00 -25.53
C GLY A 73 2.30 -7.90 -24.48
N ARG A 74 2.97 -6.79 -24.80
CA ARG A 74 3.11 -5.64 -23.89
C ARG A 74 1.74 -5.03 -23.59
N PHE A 75 0.90 -4.89 -24.61
CA PHE A 75 -0.46 -4.38 -24.46
C PHE A 75 -1.34 -5.33 -23.62
N ALA A 76 -1.30 -6.64 -23.89
CA ALA A 76 -2.02 -7.64 -23.12
C ALA A 76 -1.57 -7.70 -21.66
N LEU A 77 -0.28 -7.55 -21.39
CA LEU A 77 0.27 -7.45 -20.03
C LEU A 77 -0.35 -6.27 -19.28
N VAL A 78 -0.35 -5.08 -19.89
CA VAL A 78 -0.92 -3.89 -19.25
C VAL A 78 -2.43 -4.04 -19.01
N LEU A 79 -3.19 -4.55 -19.99
CA LEU A 79 -4.62 -4.83 -19.80
C LEU A 79 -4.87 -5.83 -18.67
N THR A 80 -4.04 -6.86 -18.55
CA THR A 80 -4.12 -7.84 -17.46
C THR A 80 -3.88 -7.17 -16.11
N LEU A 81 -2.89 -6.26 -16.02
CA LEU A 81 -2.62 -5.51 -14.79
C LEU A 81 -3.80 -4.59 -14.41
N VAL A 82 -4.39 -3.89 -15.38
CA VAL A 82 -5.61 -3.08 -15.16
C VAL A 82 -6.73 -3.93 -14.56
N ALA A 83 -7.06 -5.04 -15.21
CA ALA A 83 -8.12 -5.94 -14.73
C ALA A 83 -7.79 -6.50 -13.34
N LEU A 84 -6.57 -6.99 -13.14
CA LEU A 84 -6.11 -7.56 -11.88
C LEU A 84 -6.25 -6.56 -10.73
N PHE A 85 -5.80 -5.32 -10.90
CA PHE A 85 -5.85 -4.31 -9.85
C PHE A 85 -7.29 -3.88 -9.53
N HIS A 86 -8.14 -3.66 -10.53
CA HIS A 86 -9.54 -3.32 -10.28
C HIS A 86 -10.32 -4.49 -9.65
N LEU A 87 -10.09 -5.73 -10.06
CA LEU A 87 -10.71 -6.92 -9.46
C LEU A 87 -10.23 -7.12 -8.02
N ALA A 88 -8.92 -7.04 -7.77
CA ALA A 88 -8.36 -7.16 -6.43
C ALA A 88 -8.88 -6.08 -5.49
N ALA A 89 -9.06 -4.85 -5.98
CA ALA A 89 -9.71 -3.78 -5.23
C ALA A 89 -11.16 -4.14 -4.86
N GLY A 90 -11.96 -4.60 -5.82
CA GLY A 90 -13.35 -5.02 -5.55
C GLY A 90 -13.47 -6.15 -4.54
N ILE A 91 -12.56 -7.13 -4.59
CA ILE A 91 -12.51 -8.25 -3.63
C ILE A 91 -12.09 -7.77 -2.23
N THR A 92 -11.19 -6.79 -2.14
CA THR A 92 -10.66 -6.31 -0.85
C THR A 92 -11.50 -5.21 -0.20
N ALA A 93 -12.42 -4.58 -0.95
CA ALA A 93 -13.22 -3.44 -0.50
C ALA A 93 -13.98 -3.67 0.81
N SER A 94 -14.60 -4.85 0.99
CA SER A 94 -15.39 -5.16 2.19
C SER A 94 -14.55 -5.45 3.44
N ARG A 95 -13.27 -5.80 3.27
CA ARG A 95 -12.39 -6.23 4.37
C ARG A 95 -11.36 -5.15 4.74
N PHE A 96 -10.87 -4.40 3.77
CA PHE A 96 -9.84 -3.39 4.00
C PHE A 96 -9.90 -2.26 2.96
N GLY A 97 -10.79 -1.29 3.21
CA GLY A 97 -11.02 -0.13 2.34
C GLY A 97 -9.76 0.60 1.87
N PRO A 98 -8.79 0.95 2.76
CA PRO A 98 -7.57 1.62 2.34
C PRO A 98 -6.76 0.87 1.26
N LEU A 99 -6.67 -0.45 1.36
CA LEU A 99 -6.00 -1.26 0.33
C LEU A 99 -6.80 -1.29 -0.98
N ALA A 100 -8.13 -1.41 -0.89
CA ALA A 100 -8.99 -1.38 -2.06
C ALA A 100 -8.83 -0.07 -2.83
N THR A 101 -8.85 1.08 -2.15
CA THR A 101 -8.63 2.39 -2.76
C THR A 101 -7.25 2.48 -3.44
N VAL A 102 -6.18 2.00 -2.79
CA VAL A 102 -4.84 1.98 -3.39
C VAL A 102 -4.79 1.09 -4.63
N LEU A 103 -5.35 -0.12 -4.57
CA LEU A 103 -5.39 -1.03 -5.72
C LEU A 103 -6.19 -0.43 -6.88
N HIS A 104 -7.29 0.27 -6.60
CA HIS A 104 -8.08 0.95 -7.63
C HIS A 104 -7.35 2.14 -8.28
N ALA A 105 -6.62 2.91 -7.47
CA ALA A 105 -5.76 3.98 -7.99
C ALA A 105 -4.66 3.41 -8.90
N VAL A 106 -4.00 2.33 -8.50
CA VAL A 106 -2.98 1.65 -9.31
C VAL A 106 -3.57 1.08 -10.62
N GLY A 107 -4.77 0.50 -10.57
CA GLY A 107 -5.50 0.05 -11.76
C GLY A 107 -5.79 1.20 -12.73
N THR A 108 -6.27 2.33 -12.22
CA THR A 108 -6.54 3.54 -13.01
C THR A 108 -5.27 4.10 -13.65
N VAL A 109 -4.15 4.15 -12.92
CA VAL A 109 -2.86 4.58 -13.49
C VAL A 109 -2.39 3.62 -14.57
N SER A 110 -2.55 2.31 -14.36
CA SER A 110 -2.22 1.27 -15.34
C SER A 110 -3.03 1.42 -16.63
N LEU A 111 -4.30 1.86 -16.53
CA LEU A 111 -5.14 2.14 -17.71
C LEU A 111 -4.56 3.30 -18.53
N GLY A 112 -4.13 4.38 -17.87
CA GLY A 112 -3.45 5.50 -18.54
C GLY A 112 -2.18 5.05 -19.26
N ALA A 113 -1.37 4.22 -18.59
CA ALA A 113 -0.17 3.62 -19.20
C ALA A 113 -0.51 2.75 -20.43
N GLY A 114 -1.62 1.99 -20.37
CA GLY A 114 -2.11 1.18 -21.49
C GLY A 114 -2.57 2.02 -22.68
N ILE A 115 -3.25 3.14 -22.44
CA ILE A 115 -3.67 4.10 -23.48
C ILE A 115 -2.45 4.71 -24.16
N PHE A 116 -1.46 5.15 -23.38
CA PHE A 116 -0.21 5.69 -23.93
C PHE A 116 0.56 4.64 -24.75
N LEU A 117 0.70 3.42 -24.21
CA LEU A 117 1.36 2.32 -24.90
C LEU A 117 0.64 1.93 -26.20
N ALA A 118 -0.69 1.96 -26.22
CA ALA A 118 -1.47 1.74 -27.43
C ALA A 118 -1.19 2.81 -28.50
N GLY A 119 -1.06 4.08 -28.10
CA GLY A 119 -0.64 5.16 -28.98
C GLY A 119 0.68 4.87 -29.68
N GLN A 120 1.68 4.41 -28.91
CA GLN A 120 3.00 4.03 -29.43
C GLN A 120 2.94 2.82 -30.37
N ILE A 121 2.25 1.74 -29.97
CA ILE A 121 2.20 0.49 -30.73
C ILE A 121 1.43 0.64 -32.04
N PHE A 122 0.27 1.27 -31.98
CA PHE A 122 -0.64 1.38 -33.13
C PHE A 122 -0.41 2.65 -33.96
N HIS A 123 0.61 3.44 -33.64
CA HIS A 123 0.96 4.67 -34.35
C HIS A 123 -0.25 5.62 -34.48
N LEU A 124 -1.08 5.68 -33.43
CA LEU A 124 -2.24 6.56 -33.41
C LEU A 124 -1.70 7.99 -33.42
N GLN A 125 -2.00 8.75 -34.49
CA GLN A 125 -1.67 10.17 -34.59
C GLN A 125 -2.12 10.86 -33.31
N GLU A 126 -1.20 11.40 -32.52
CA GLU A 126 -1.45 11.79 -31.13
C GLU A 126 -2.49 12.93 -31.01
N HIS A 127 -3.76 12.57 -30.85
CA HIS A 127 -4.81 13.43 -30.34
C HIS A 127 -4.88 13.19 -28.84
N TRP A 128 -3.86 13.69 -28.14
CA TRP A 128 -3.72 13.64 -26.68
C TRP A 128 -5.02 13.93 -25.90
N PRO A 129 -5.89 14.88 -26.32
CA PRO A 129 -7.17 15.10 -25.65
C PRO A 129 -8.07 13.86 -25.63
N GLY A 130 -8.10 13.06 -26.70
CA GLY A 130 -8.91 11.85 -26.78
C GLY A 130 -8.42 10.75 -25.82
N GLY A 131 -7.11 10.55 -25.75
CA GLY A 131 -6.50 9.61 -24.81
C GLY A 131 -6.74 9.99 -23.35
N VAL A 132 -6.57 11.29 -23.02
CA VAL A 132 -6.88 11.81 -21.68
C VAL A 132 -8.36 11.67 -21.35
N MET A 133 -9.26 11.91 -22.31
CA MET A 133 -10.71 11.76 -22.09
C MET A 133 -11.12 10.30 -21.88
N LEU A 134 -10.52 9.36 -22.60
CA LEU A 134 -10.73 7.93 -22.38
C LEU A 134 -10.20 7.50 -21.00
N TRP A 135 -9.04 8.02 -20.59
CA TRP A 135 -8.50 7.77 -19.27
C TRP A 135 -9.39 8.34 -18.16
N ALA A 136 -9.86 9.57 -18.32
CA ALA A 136 -10.81 10.21 -17.41
C ALA A 136 -12.12 9.44 -17.31
N LEU A 137 -12.65 8.94 -18.44
CA LEU A 137 -13.83 8.08 -18.46
C LEU A 137 -13.59 6.78 -17.67
N GLY A 138 -12.43 6.15 -17.86
CA GLY A 138 -12.05 4.97 -17.10
C GLY A 138 -11.93 5.23 -15.60
N ALA A 139 -11.29 6.33 -15.21
CA ALA A 139 -11.21 6.77 -13.82
C ALA A 139 -12.59 7.04 -13.22
N TRP A 140 -13.50 7.66 -13.98
CA TRP A 140 -14.86 7.94 -13.56
C TRP A 140 -15.70 6.65 -13.41
N LEU A 141 -15.59 5.71 -14.35
CA LEU A 141 -16.22 4.40 -14.25
C LEU A 141 -15.70 3.60 -13.06
N ALA A 142 -14.38 3.61 -12.83
CA ALA A 142 -13.76 2.99 -11.67
C ALA A 142 -14.30 3.59 -10.36
N TRP A 143 -14.41 4.92 -10.29
CA TRP A 143 -15.00 5.62 -9.15
C TRP A 143 -16.46 5.24 -8.92
N LEU A 144 -17.29 5.21 -9.98
CA LEU A 144 -18.69 4.79 -9.89
C LEU A 144 -18.84 3.35 -9.37
N LEU A 145 -17.93 2.46 -9.76
CA LEU A 145 -17.99 1.05 -9.41
C LEU A 145 -17.73 0.82 -7.91
N LEU A 146 -16.81 1.57 -7.30
CA LEU A 146 -16.51 1.43 -5.87
C LEU A 146 -17.33 2.36 -4.99
N ARG A 147 -17.80 3.50 -5.52
CA ARG A 147 -18.39 4.59 -4.71
C ARG A 147 -17.50 5.00 -3.54
N ASP A 148 -16.19 4.83 -3.69
CA ASP A 148 -15.22 5.22 -2.67
C ASP A 148 -15.13 6.74 -2.64
N TRP A 149 -15.59 7.33 -1.53
CA TRP A 149 -15.30 8.71 -1.18
C TRP A 149 -13.99 8.70 -0.37
N PRO A 150 -12.99 9.54 -0.68
CA PRO A 150 -11.90 9.78 0.26
C PRO A 150 -12.52 10.51 1.46
N GLN A 151 -12.76 9.78 2.56
CA GLN A 151 -13.02 10.37 3.88
C GLN A 151 -11.73 10.37 4.69
#